data_AF-A0A132EPS2-F1
#
_entry.id   AF-A0A132EPS2-F1
#
_cell.length_a   1.000
_cell.length_b   1.000
_cell.length_c   1.000
_cell.angle_alpha   90.00
_cell.angle_beta   90.00
_cell.angle_gamma   90.00
#
_symmetry.space_group_name_H-M   'P 1'
#
loop_
_entity.id
_entity.type
_entity.pdbx_description
1 polymer ?
#
loop_
_entity_poly.entity_id
_entity_poly.type
_entity_poly.pdbx_seq_one_letter_code
_entity_poly.pdbx_strand_id
1 'polypeptide(L)'
;MTASTRDDSVLTPARPAPARAAKSDPDRTVADCVGRLDLDRLRNDYTRQGSFLYLDAFLPADAHAKLADAARRLQPVLNRNYLPGHKQGGSVSRHTIDEQAPYIAELYRSKALIAFLEKMTGDKLMLSPDDDPHAYALYYYTKPGDHIGWHYDTSYYDGRRYTLLIGVIDESSCRLDYELHTRNPDLPDEPGSVQIADGGIVLFDGDKLRHRVTPLGQNEIRVSLTFEYVTNPGMRPWKRFISNMKDAIAYFGFRQVFRQLAARRSSGS
;
A
#
# COMPACT_ATOMS: atom_id res chain seq x y z
N MET A 1 18.39 -65.98 49.71
CA MET A 1 18.84 -64.83 48.90
C MET A 1 17.93 -64.76 47.67
N THR A 2 16.94 -63.88 47.67
CA THR A 2 16.08 -63.60 46.51
C THR A 2 15.80 -62.11 46.52
N ALA A 3 16.60 -61.36 45.75
CA ALA A 3 16.49 -59.92 45.63
C ALA A 3 15.47 -59.57 44.54
N SER A 4 14.42 -58.86 44.93
CA SER A 4 13.43 -58.25 44.05
C SER A 4 13.91 -56.85 43.67
N THR A 5 14.34 -56.65 42.43
CA THR A 5 14.66 -55.32 41.88
C THR A 5 13.39 -54.69 41.31
N ARG A 6 12.92 -53.60 41.93
CA ARG A 6 11.92 -52.70 41.38
C ARG A 6 12.59 -51.74 40.39
N ASP A 7 11.97 -51.59 39.23
CA ASP A 7 12.38 -50.69 38.15
C ASP A 7 11.59 -49.38 38.30
N ASP A 8 12.22 -48.35 38.88
CA ASP A 8 11.67 -47.00 38.98
C ASP A 8 12.04 -46.21 37.72
N SER A 9 11.29 -46.41 36.63
CA SER A 9 11.35 -45.51 35.47
C SER A 9 10.46 -44.28 35.72
N VAL A 10 11.09 -43.20 36.16
CA VAL A 10 10.46 -41.89 36.28
C VAL A 10 10.16 -41.37 34.87
N LEU A 11 8.87 -41.33 34.49
CA LEU A 11 8.42 -40.68 33.26
C LEU A 11 8.65 -39.17 33.36
N THR A 12 9.60 -38.66 32.60
CA THR A 12 9.75 -37.22 32.34
C THR A 12 8.56 -36.73 31.48
N PRO A 13 7.84 -35.67 31.85
CA PRO A 13 6.75 -35.16 31.04
C PRO A 13 7.29 -34.59 29.71
N ALA A 14 6.70 -35.03 28.61
CA ALA A 14 7.05 -34.57 27.27
C ALA A 14 6.87 -33.04 27.17
N ARG A 15 7.89 -32.34 26.65
CA ARG A 15 7.81 -30.92 26.32
C ARG A 15 6.62 -30.69 25.37
N PRO A 16 5.74 -29.70 25.63
CA PRO A 16 4.70 -29.35 24.68
C PRO A 16 5.35 -28.96 23.36
N ALA A 17 4.84 -29.52 22.26
CA ALA A 17 5.23 -29.13 20.92
C ALA A 17 5.03 -27.61 20.76
N PRO A 18 5.93 -26.88 20.08
CA PRO A 18 5.75 -25.46 19.85
C PRO A 18 4.42 -25.24 19.14
N ALA A 19 3.55 -24.42 19.73
CA ALA A 19 2.29 -24.02 19.12
C ALA A 19 2.61 -23.45 17.74
N ARG A 20 2.12 -24.12 16.69
CA ARG A 20 2.21 -23.63 15.31
C ARG A 20 1.56 -22.26 15.30
N ALA A 21 2.35 -21.20 15.11
CA ALA A 21 1.82 -19.84 15.02
C ALA A 21 0.65 -19.85 14.02
N ALA A 22 -0.54 -19.48 14.49
CA ALA A 22 -1.70 -19.39 13.63
C ALA A 22 -1.34 -18.50 12.44
N LYS A 23 -1.69 -18.92 11.21
CA LYS A 23 -1.50 -18.08 10.02
C LYS A 23 -2.10 -16.71 10.33
N SER A 24 -1.32 -15.64 10.17
CA SER A 24 -1.83 -14.29 10.35
C SER A 24 -2.95 -14.06 9.35
N ASP A 25 -4.10 -13.61 9.82
CA ASP A 25 -5.26 -13.29 9.01
C ASP A 25 -5.40 -11.77 8.93
N PRO A 26 -5.00 -11.12 7.81
CA PRO A 26 -5.09 -9.67 7.66
C PRO A 26 -6.50 -9.14 7.83
N ASP A 27 -7.52 -9.90 7.43
CA ASP A 27 -8.92 -9.47 7.54
C ASP A 27 -9.34 -9.34 9.00
N ARG A 28 -9.06 -10.39 9.79
CA ARG A 28 -9.33 -10.38 11.23
C ARG A 28 -8.52 -9.29 11.95
N THR A 29 -7.23 -9.15 11.62
CA THR A 29 -6.41 -8.08 12.22
C THR A 29 -7.02 -6.71 11.96
N VAL A 30 -7.44 -6.42 10.72
CA VAL A 30 -8.08 -5.13 10.41
C VAL A 30 -9.43 -4.99 11.11
N ALA A 31 -10.24 -6.03 11.17
CA ALA A 31 -11.53 -6.00 11.88
C ALA A 31 -11.35 -5.62 13.37
N ASP A 32 -10.35 -6.21 14.03
CA ASP A 32 -10.03 -5.91 15.43
C ASP A 32 -9.57 -4.45 15.62
N CYS A 33 -8.84 -3.88 14.64
CA CYS A 33 -8.43 -2.48 14.67
C CYS A 33 -9.61 -1.54 14.47
N VAL A 34 -10.41 -1.77 13.43
CA VAL A 34 -11.60 -1.00 13.09
C VAL A 34 -12.61 -1.00 14.24
N GLY A 35 -12.77 -2.12 14.94
CA GLY A 35 -13.67 -2.25 16.09
C GLY A 35 -13.31 -1.36 17.28
N ARG A 36 -12.13 -0.72 17.30
CA ARG A 36 -11.67 0.20 18.35
C ARG A 36 -11.76 1.67 17.95
N LEU A 37 -12.15 1.97 16.70
CA LEU A 37 -12.19 3.33 16.16
C LEU A 37 -13.58 3.97 16.33
N ASP A 38 -13.60 5.28 16.54
CA ASP A 38 -14.81 6.09 16.46
C ASP A 38 -15.11 6.43 14.99
N LEU A 39 -15.82 5.54 14.31
CA LEU A 39 -16.05 5.63 12.86
C LEU A 39 -16.86 6.87 12.43
N ASP A 40 -17.75 7.37 13.28
CA ASP A 40 -18.57 8.52 12.94
C ASP A 40 -17.75 9.82 13.05
N ARG A 41 -16.89 9.93 14.07
CA ARG A 41 -15.91 11.01 14.15
C ARG A 41 -14.97 11.00 12.94
N LEU A 42 -14.40 9.83 12.60
CA LEU A 42 -13.46 9.72 11.48
C LEU A 42 -14.12 10.08 10.13
N ARG A 43 -15.38 9.67 9.92
CA ARG A 43 -16.13 10.04 8.72
C ARG A 43 -16.40 11.55 8.65
N ASN A 44 -16.73 12.18 9.78
CA ASN A 44 -16.92 13.62 9.85
C ASN A 44 -15.61 14.35 9.54
N ASP A 45 -14.49 13.89 10.10
CA ASP A 45 -13.17 14.44 9.82
C ASP A 45 -12.79 14.31 8.34
N TYR A 46 -13.00 13.12 7.75
CA TYR A 46 -12.79 12.86 6.32
C TYR A 46 -13.60 13.80 5.42
N THR A 47 -14.87 14.00 5.74
CA THR A 47 -15.78 14.85 4.96
C THR A 47 -15.38 16.31 5.08
N ARG A 48 -15.15 16.80 6.31
CA ARG A 48 -14.76 18.19 6.58
C ARG A 48 -13.41 18.52 5.93
N GLN A 49 -12.47 17.57 5.86
CA GLN A 49 -11.17 17.73 5.18
C GLN A 49 -11.25 17.61 3.65
N GLY A 50 -12.45 17.42 3.08
CA GLY A 50 -12.63 17.36 1.63
C GLY A 50 -12.14 16.05 1.00
N SER A 51 -12.45 14.91 1.65
CA SER A 51 -12.03 13.56 1.24
C SER A 51 -10.57 13.23 1.54
N PHE A 52 -10.12 13.57 2.75
CA PHE A 52 -8.80 13.22 3.27
C PHE A 52 -8.89 12.80 4.75
N LEU A 53 -8.24 11.69 5.11
CA LEU A 53 -8.11 11.21 6.48
C LEU A 53 -6.67 10.74 6.72
N TYR A 54 -6.11 11.12 7.87
CA TYR A 54 -4.83 10.62 8.35
C TYR A 54 -5.02 10.02 9.74
N LEU A 55 -4.52 8.79 9.95
CA LEU A 55 -4.41 8.14 11.25
C LEU A 55 -2.94 7.79 11.49
N ASP A 56 -2.38 8.27 12.59
CA ASP A 56 -1.01 7.97 13.01
C ASP A 56 -0.85 6.53 13.52
N ALA A 57 -1.93 5.93 14.02
CA ALA A 57 -1.97 4.54 14.44
C ALA A 57 -3.17 3.80 13.81
N PHE A 58 -2.90 2.73 13.06
CA PHE A 58 -3.94 1.86 12.50
C PHE A 58 -3.56 0.39 12.59
N LEU A 59 -2.48 -0.03 11.92
CA LEU A 59 -2.01 -1.42 12.00
C LEU A 59 -1.26 -1.67 13.32
N PRO A 60 -1.49 -2.82 13.98
CA PRO A 60 -0.70 -3.20 15.15
C PRO A 60 0.73 -3.55 14.74
N ALA A 61 1.65 -3.45 15.70
CA ALA A 61 3.09 -3.63 15.46
C ALA A 61 3.44 -4.97 14.78
N ASP A 62 2.74 -6.06 15.10
CA ASP A 62 3.00 -7.38 14.50
C ASP A 62 2.54 -7.46 13.03
N ALA A 63 1.48 -6.73 12.66
CA ALA A 63 0.99 -6.63 11.30
C ALA A 63 1.86 -5.70 10.46
N HIS A 64 2.24 -4.56 11.02
CA HIS A 64 3.20 -3.64 10.41
C HIS A 64 4.57 -4.30 10.20
N ALA A 65 5.09 -5.04 11.18
CA ALA A 65 6.37 -5.73 11.06
C ALA A 65 6.41 -6.69 9.85
N LYS A 66 5.30 -7.37 9.54
CA LYS A 66 5.20 -8.21 8.33
C LYS A 66 5.33 -7.40 7.03
N LEU A 67 4.78 -6.18 6.99
CA LEU A 67 4.95 -5.26 5.86
C LEU A 67 6.40 -4.79 5.75
N ALA A 68 7.01 -4.38 6.86
CA ALA A 68 8.40 -3.94 6.90
C ALA A 68 9.36 -5.05 6.46
N ASP A 69 9.15 -6.27 6.93
CA ASP A 69 9.97 -7.43 6.53
C ASP A 69 9.78 -7.79 5.05
N ALA A 70 8.55 -7.71 4.53
CA ALA A 70 8.30 -7.87 3.10
C ALA A 70 9.02 -6.78 2.29
N ALA A 71 8.93 -5.52 2.70
CA ALA A 71 9.60 -4.41 2.04
C ALA A 71 11.13 -4.58 2.01
N ARG A 72 11.75 -5.00 3.12
CA ARG A 72 13.20 -5.29 3.15
C ARG A 72 13.58 -6.42 2.21
N ARG A 73 12.82 -7.53 2.20
CA ARG A 73 13.08 -8.67 1.30
C ARG A 73 12.93 -8.32 -0.18
N LEU A 74 12.01 -7.42 -0.51
CA LEU A 74 11.72 -7.00 -1.88
C LEU A 74 12.67 -5.90 -2.40
N GLN A 75 13.49 -5.30 -1.53
CA GLN A 75 14.41 -4.22 -1.92
C GLN A 75 15.37 -4.61 -3.07
N PRO A 76 15.96 -5.82 -3.13
CA PRO A 76 16.86 -6.21 -4.23
C PRO A 76 16.19 -6.28 -5.61
N VAL A 77 14.86 -6.40 -5.66
CA VAL A 77 14.08 -6.54 -6.91
C VAL A 77 13.33 -5.26 -7.29
N LEU A 78 13.58 -4.15 -6.60
CA LEU A 78 12.95 -2.87 -6.92
C LEU A 78 13.36 -2.39 -8.33
N ASN A 79 12.40 -1.83 -9.05
CA ASN A 79 12.64 -1.12 -10.31
C ASN A 79 12.79 0.36 -10.02
N ARG A 80 13.84 1.01 -10.55
CA ARG A 80 14.05 2.45 -10.36
C ARG A 80 13.55 3.24 -11.55
N ASN A 81 12.87 4.33 -11.25
CA ASN A 81 12.37 5.27 -12.25
C ASN A 81 12.87 6.68 -11.93
N TYR A 82 13.17 7.43 -12.99
CA TYR A 82 13.61 8.81 -12.92
C TYR A 82 12.98 9.60 -14.06
N LEU A 83 12.17 10.59 -13.69
CA LEU A 83 11.63 11.62 -14.55
C LEU A 83 12.20 12.97 -14.08
N PRO A 84 13.13 13.58 -14.86
CA PRO A 84 13.83 14.79 -14.46
C PRO A 84 12.89 15.89 -13.95
N GLY A 85 13.18 16.40 -12.75
CA GLY A 85 12.42 17.50 -12.12
C GLY A 85 11.01 17.12 -11.61
N HIS A 86 10.59 15.86 -11.72
CA HIS A 86 9.25 15.43 -11.30
C HIS A 86 9.24 14.22 -10.37
N LYS A 87 10.05 13.19 -10.65
CA LYS A 87 10.02 11.95 -9.88
C LYS A 87 11.37 11.24 -9.89
N GLN A 88 11.80 10.77 -8.74
CA GLN A 88 12.94 9.88 -8.61
C GLN A 88 12.67 8.89 -7.47
N GLY A 89 12.80 7.59 -7.73
CA GLY A 89 12.59 6.59 -6.70
C GLY A 89 12.57 5.17 -7.24
N GLY A 90 12.32 4.22 -6.35
CA GLY A 90 12.09 2.82 -6.66
C GLY A 90 10.64 2.41 -6.47
N SER A 91 10.23 1.34 -7.12
CA SER A 91 8.97 0.67 -6.81
C SER A 91 9.06 -0.85 -7.01
N VAL A 92 8.19 -1.56 -6.29
CA VAL A 92 7.88 -2.97 -6.52
C VAL A 92 6.39 -3.05 -6.77
N SER A 93 5.99 -3.51 -7.96
CA SER A 93 4.58 -3.56 -8.37
C SER A 93 3.87 -4.80 -7.82
N ARG A 94 2.54 -4.78 -7.93
CA ARG A 94 1.65 -5.90 -7.60
C ARG A 94 2.17 -7.26 -8.08
N HIS A 95 2.64 -7.39 -9.32
CA HIS A 95 3.03 -8.69 -9.86
C HIS A 95 4.12 -9.37 -9.01
N THR A 96 5.14 -8.62 -8.62
CA THR A 96 6.21 -9.14 -7.75
C THR A 96 5.70 -9.37 -6.32
N ILE A 97 4.82 -8.49 -5.83
CA ILE A 97 4.23 -8.60 -4.49
C ILE A 97 3.38 -9.88 -4.38
N ASP A 98 2.58 -10.21 -5.39
CA ASP A 98 1.73 -11.40 -5.40
C ASP A 98 2.54 -12.69 -5.25
N GLU A 99 3.72 -12.75 -5.86
CA GLU A 99 4.61 -13.90 -5.81
C GLU A 99 5.39 -14.00 -4.49
N GLN A 100 5.83 -12.87 -3.93
CA GLN A 100 6.87 -12.84 -2.90
C GLN A 100 6.42 -12.27 -1.54
N ALA A 101 5.27 -11.60 -1.49
CA ALA A 101 4.71 -10.98 -0.30
C ALA A 101 3.17 -11.12 -0.23
N PRO A 102 2.63 -12.36 -0.21
CA PRO A 102 1.19 -12.62 -0.29
C PRO A 102 0.38 -11.95 0.82
N TYR A 103 0.97 -11.71 2.00
CA TYR A 103 0.34 -10.97 3.10
C TYR A 103 -0.15 -9.57 2.67
N ILE A 104 0.61 -8.85 1.82
CA ILE A 104 0.20 -7.53 1.30
C ILE A 104 -1.04 -7.67 0.42
N ALA A 105 -1.05 -8.68 -0.44
CA ALA A 105 -2.15 -8.95 -1.36
C ALA A 105 -3.42 -9.43 -0.62
N GLU A 106 -3.27 -10.18 0.47
CA GLU A 106 -4.36 -10.56 1.37
C GLU A 106 -4.90 -9.35 2.15
N LEU A 107 -4.02 -8.47 2.65
CA LEU A 107 -4.41 -7.21 3.30
C LEU A 107 -5.19 -6.28 2.36
N TYR A 108 -4.76 -6.16 1.09
CA TYR A 108 -5.49 -5.42 0.06
C TYR A 108 -6.91 -5.97 -0.18
N ARG A 109 -7.11 -7.28 -0.04
CA ARG A 109 -8.40 -7.94 -0.24
C ARG A 109 -9.21 -8.08 1.06
N SER A 110 -8.74 -7.52 2.17
CA SER A 110 -9.43 -7.51 3.44
C SER A 110 -10.81 -6.87 3.30
N LYS A 111 -11.86 -7.64 3.59
CA LYS A 111 -13.24 -7.18 3.59
C LYS A 111 -13.47 -6.16 4.71
N ALA A 112 -12.83 -6.36 5.86
CA ALA A 112 -12.87 -5.41 6.96
C ALA A 112 -12.25 -4.06 6.57
N LEU A 113 -11.12 -4.09 5.84
CA LEU A 113 -10.50 -2.87 5.32
C LEU A 113 -11.42 -2.18 4.31
N ILE A 114 -11.91 -2.91 3.31
CA ILE A 114 -12.80 -2.35 2.29
C ILE A 114 -14.05 -1.75 2.95
N ALA A 115 -14.70 -2.45 3.88
CA ALA A 115 -15.89 -1.93 4.58
C ALA A 115 -15.59 -0.66 5.40
N PHE A 116 -14.43 -0.59 6.06
CA PHE A 116 -13.98 0.62 6.73
C PHE A 116 -13.82 1.79 5.74
N LEU A 117 -13.14 1.54 4.61
CA LEU A 117 -12.96 2.55 3.57
C LEU A 117 -14.30 3.01 2.98
N GLU A 118 -15.23 2.09 2.68
CA GLU A 118 -16.60 2.42 2.23
C GLU A 118 -17.37 3.28 3.25
N LYS A 119 -17.19 3.02 4.56
CA LYS A 119 -17.80 3.85 5.62
C LYS A 119 -17.19 5.25 5.65
N MET A 120 -15.90 5.41 5.40
CA MET A 120 -15.24 6.73 5.35
C MET A 120 -15.65 7.50 4.09
N THR A 121 -15.54 6.88 2.91
CA THR A 121 -15.79 7.53 1.62
C THR A 121 -17.27 7.77 1.36
N GLY A 122 -18.14 6.90 1.89
CA GLY A 122 -19.57 6.87 1.57
C GLY A 122 -19.90 6.16 0.26
N ASP A 123 -18.89 5.59 -0.42
CA ASP A 123 -19.03 4.92 -1.70
C ASP A 123 -18.86 3.41 -1.59
N LYS A 124 -19.43 2.68 -2.56
CA LYS A 124 -19.05 1.29 -2.78
C LYS A 124 -17.68 1.23 -3.43
N LEU A 125 -16.77 0.45 -2.85
CA LEU A 125 -15.42 0.28 -3.33
C LEU A 125 -15.23 -1.11 -3.92
N MET A 126 -14.56 -1.13 -5.06
CA MET A 126 -14.18 -2.34 -5.78
C MET A 126 -12.67 -2.43 -5.83
N LEU A 127 -12.16 -3.66 -5.90
CA LEU A 127 -10.76 -3.88 -6.23
C LEU A 127 -10.48 -3.32 -7.62
N SER A 128 -9.28 -2.76 -7.80
CA SER A 128 -8.77 -2.41 -9.12
C SER A 128 -8.62 -3.68 -9.97
N PRO A 129 -8.74 -3.59 -11.31
CA PRO A 129 -8.58 -4.73 -12.21
C PRO A 129 -7.34 -5.57 -11.97
N ASP A 130 -7.42 -6.87 -12.29
CA ASP A 130 -6.32 -7.81 -12.08
C ASP A 130 -5.06 -7.50 -12.90
N ASP A 131 -5.23 -6.85 -14.06
CA ASP A 131 -4.15 -6.42 -14.94
C ASP A 131 -3.62 -5.01 -14.61
N ASP A 132 -4.14 -4.34 -13.56
CA ASP A 132 -3.62 -3.04 -13.11
C ASP A 132 -2.39 -3.23 -12.21
N PRO A 133 -1.17 -2.88 -12.67
CA PRO A 133 0.04 -2.99 -11.86
C PRO A 133 0.07 -1.98 -10.71
N HIS A 134 -0.81 -0.98 -10.72
CA HIS A 134 -0.94 0.08 -9.71
C HIS A 134 -2.01 -0.22 -8.66
N ALA A 135 -2.75 -1.33 -8.75
CA ALA A 135 -3.71 -1.75 -7.73
C ALA A 135 -3.10 -1.74 -6.32
N TYR A 136 -1.84 -2.16 -6.22
CA TYR A 136 -0.99 -1.91 -5.07
C TYR A 136 0.50 -1.97 -5.43
N ALA A 137 1.30 -1.15 -4.76
CA ALA A 137 2.74 -1.10 -4.96
C ALA A 137 3.47 -0.62 -3.70
N LEU A 138 4.71 -1.08 -3.53
CA LEU A 138 5.65 -0.50 -2.59
C LEU A 138 6.47 0.57 -3.32
N TYR A 139 6.56 1.77 -2.74
CA TYR A 139 7.41 2.86 -3.22
C TYR A 139 8.60 3.05 -2.30
N TYR A 140 9.79 3.05 -2.88
CA TYR A 140 11.07 3.10 -2.18
C TYR A 140 11.79 4.41 -2.47
N TYR A 141 12.09 5.16 -1.43
CA TYR A 141 12.96 6.32 -1.43
C TYR A 141 14.21 5.90 -0.65
N THR A 142 15.31 5.67 -1.36
CA THR A 142 16.54 5.09 -0.77
C THR A 142 17.82 5.77 -1.26
N LYS A 143 17.70 6.80 -2.11
CA LYS A 143 18.81 7.62 -2.57
C LYS A 143 18.52 9.08 -2.27
N PRO A 144 19.55 9.87 -1.91
CA PRO A 144 19.38 11.30 -1.72
C PRO A 144 18.72 11.94 -2.95
N GLY A 145 17.73 12.80 -2.71
CA GLY A 145 16.94 13.43 -3.74
C GLY A 145 15.81 12.58 -4.33
N ASP A 146 15.60 11.33 -3.90
CA ASP A 146 14.38 10.59 -4.26
C ASP A 146 13.15 11.40 -3.80
N HIS A 147 12.19 11.62 -4.69
CA HIS A 147 10.98 12.43 -4.46
C HIS A 147 9.89 12.11 -5.49
N ILE A 148 8.69 12.62 -5.24
CA ILE A 148 7.67 12.81 -6.27
C ILE A 148 7.11 14.22 -6.10
N GLY A 149 7.07 15.00 -7.18
CA GLY A 149 6.56 16.36 -7.19
C GLY A 149 5.05 16.43 -6.99
N TRP A 150 4.50 17.65 -7.00
CA TRP A 150 3.06 17.86 -6.86
C TRP A 150 2.27 17.17 -7.97
N HIS A 151 1.32 16.33 -7.59
CA HIS A 151 0.45 15.59 -8.51
C HIS A 151 -0.90 15.27 -7.85
N TYR A 152 -1.77 14.65 -8.64
CA TYR A 152 -3.03 14.03 -8.24
C TYR A 152 -2.99 12.57 -8.70
N ASP A 153 -3.63 11.68 -7.96
CA ASP A 153 -3.78 10.26 -8.33
C ASP A 153 -5.05 10.05 -9.15
N THR A 154 -5.19 10.84 -10.21
CA THR A 154 -6.40 10.86 -11.02
C THR A 154 -6.74 9.48 -11.57
N SER A 155 -8.02 9.12 -11.46
CA SER A 155 -8.53 7.84 -11.93
C SER A 155 -8.44 7.72 -13.46
N TYR A 156 -7.95 6.58 -13.94
CA TYR A 156 -8.04 6.21 -15.36
C TYR A 156 -9.31 5.43 -15.70
N TYR A 157 -10.09 5.09 -14.67
CA TYR A 157 -11.34 4.36 -14.77
C TYR A 157 -12.54 5.29 -14.92
N ASP A 158 -13.69 4.71 -15.26
CA ASP A 158 -14.94 5.48 -15.34
C ASP A 158 -15.43 5.94 -13.96
N GLY A 159 -14.98 5.29 -12.87
CA GLY A 159 -15.26 5.68 -11.49
C GLY A 159 -14.14 6.49 -10.83
N ARG A 160 -14.42 6.94 -9.59
CA ARG A 160 -13.42 7.56 -8.71
C ARG A 160 -12.38 6.53 -8.29
N ARG A 161 -11.17 7.00 -8.01
CA ARG A 161 -10.06 6.24 -7.43
C ARG A 161 -9.77 6.76 -6.03
N TYR A 162 -9.67 5.84 -5.08
CA TYR A 162 -9.31 6.10 -3.70
C TYR A 162 -7.96 5.48 -3.40
N THR A 163 -7.05 6.33 -2.93
CA THR A 163 -5.70 5.94 -2.55
C THR A 163 -5.64 5.75 -1.04
N LEU A 164 -5.13 4.60 -0.60
CA LEU A 164 -4.75 4.35 0.78
C LEU A 164 -3.23 4.16 0.84
N LEU A 165 -2.54 5.10 1.49
CA LEU A 165 -1.13 4.98 1.83
C LEU A 165 -0.98 4.36 3.21
N ILE A 166 -0.01 3.47 3.37
CA ILE A 166 0.37 2.85 4.63
C ILE A 166 1.87 3.10 4.86
N GLY A 167 2.22 3.59 6.04
CA GLY A 167 3.62 3.74 6.46
C GLY A 167 4.24 2.36 6.70
N VAL A 168 5.36 2.06 6.04
CA VAL A 168 6.02 0.74 6.12
C VAL A 168 7.40 0.82 6.77
N ILE A 169 8.26 1.71 6.29
CA ILE A 169 9.56 2.02 6.91
C ILE A 169 9.76 3.52 6.74
N ASP A 170 10.03 4.26 7.80
CA ASP A 170 10.36 5.68 7.67
C ASP A 170 11.46 6.12 8.65
N GLU A 171 12.68 6.15 8.13
CA GLU A 171 13.88 6.67 8.80
C GLU A 171 14.37 7.85 7.96
N SER A 172 13.52 8.88 7.84
CA SER A 172 13.78 10.00 6.95
C SER A 172 13.22 11.32 7.45
N SER A 173 13.65 12.41 6.82
CA SER A 173 13.00 13.72 6.90
C SER A 173 11.98 13.94 5.79
N CYS A 174 11.75 12.94 4.90
CA CYS A 174 10.73 13.01 3.86
C CYS A 174 9.34 13.14 4.49
N ARG A 175 8.53 14.06 3.97
CA ARG A 175 7.14 14.24 4.37
C ARG A 175 6.22 14.05 3.19
N LEU A 176 4.99 13.61 3.47
CA LEU A 176 3.89 13.75 2.53
C LEU A 176 3.32 15.17 2.72
N ASP A 177 3.66 16.07 1.79
CA ASP A 177 3.01 17.38 1.73
C ASP A 177 1.72 17.24 0.91
N TYR A 178 0.68 17.94 1.32
CA TYR A 178 -0.60 17.95 0.64
C TYR A 178 -1.26 19.33 0.69
N GLU A 179 -2.21 19.56 -0.22
CA GLU A 179 -3.11 20.71 -0.22
C GLU A 179 -4.54 20.17 -0.27
N LEU A 180 -5.33 20.49 0.76
CA LEU A 180 -6.76 20.18 0.79
C LEU A 180 -7.54 21.23 -0.01
N HIS A 181 -8.75 20.88 -0.39
CA HIS A 181 -9.73 21.79 -1.01
C HIS A 181 -9.35 22.41 -2.36
N THR A 182 -8.24 21.99 -2.99
CA THR A 182 -7.78 22.47 -4.32
C THR A 182 -8.77 22.28 -5.47
N ARG A 183 -9.82 21.48 -5.25
CA ARG A 183 -10.93 21.23 -6.19
C ARG A 183 -12.27 21.81 -5.72
N ASN A 184 -12.28 22.64 -4.68
CA ASN A 184 -13.47 23.30 -4.15
C ASN A 184 -13.30 24.83 -4.27
N PRO A 185 -14.02 25.49 -5.19
CA PRO A 185 -13.88 26.94 -5.39
C PRO A 185 -14.41 27.78 -4.22
N ASP A 186 -15.19 27.18 -3.32
CA ASP A 186 -15.82 27.88 -2.19
C ASP A 186 -14.95 27.90 -0.92
N LEU A 187 -13.86 27.12 -0.89
CA LEU A 187 -12.93 27.03 0.23
C LEU A 187 -11.52 27.38 -0.23
N PRO A 188 -10.71 28.08 0.58
CA PRO A 188 -9.31 28.26 0.28
C PRO A 188 -8.55 26.93 0.35
N ASP A 189 -7.50 26.81 -0.47
CA ASP A 189 -6.55 25.70 -0.37
C ASP A 189 -5.92 25.68 1.03
N GLU A 190 -5.91 24.51 1.67
CA GLU A 190 -5.32 24.33 3.00
C GLU A 190 -4.08 23.43 2.91
N PRO A 191 -2.86 23.98 3.02
CA PRO A 191 -1.64 23.19 2.98
C PRO A 191 -1.44 22.42 4.28
N GLY A 192 -0.95 21.20 4.17
CA GLY A 192 -0.56 20.36 5.31
C GLY A 192 0.62 19.47 4.98
N SER A 193 1.18 18.84 6.03
CA SER A 193 2.34 17.97 5.88
C SER A 193 2.40 16.93 6.99
N VAL A 194 2.52 15.65 6.65
CA VAL A 194 2.55 14.55 7.62
C VAL A 194 3.75 13.63 7.41
N GLN A 195 4.31 13.18 8.54
CA GLN A 195 5.12 11.97 8.59
C GLN A 195 4.15 10.81 8.76
N ILE A 196 4.10 9.87 7.81
CA ILE A 196 3.22 8.71 7.97
C ILE A 196 3.92 7.74 8.90
N ALA A 197 3.42 7.61 10.13
CA ALA A 197 3.99 6.72 11.11
C ALA A 197 3.92 5.26 10.66
N ASP A 198 4.78 4.43 11.23
CA ASP A 198 4.82 2.98 11.01
C ASP A 198 3.47 2.34 11.31
N GLY A 199 2.84 1.77 10.27
CA GLY A 199 1.50 1.18 10.35
C GLY A 199 0.35 2.20 10.39
N GLY A 200 0.66 3.50 10.38
CA GLY A 200 -0.30 4.58 10.16
C GLY A 200 -0.78 4.62 8.71
N ILE A 201 -1.91 5.30 8.48
CA ILE A 201 -2.56 5.35 7.17
C ILE A 201 -2.94 6.77 6.75
N VAL A 202 -2.93 7.01 5.44
CA VAL A 202 -3.54 8.19 4.81
C VAL A 202 -4.52 7.69 3.75
N LEU A 203 -5.80 8.09 3.86
CA LEU A 203 -6.85 7.79 2.88
C LEU A 203 -7.27 9.09 2.18
N PHE A 204 -7.36 9.07 0.85
CA PHE A 204 -7.87 10.20 0.09
C PHE A 204 -8.52 9.83 -1.24
N ASP A 205 -9.33 10.75 -1.75
CA ASP A 205 -9.83 10.74 -3.13
C ASP A 205 -8.72 11.27 -4.08
N GLY A 206 -8.30 10.43 -5.03
CA GLY A 206 -7.15 10.69 -5.90
C GLY A 206 -7.32 11.93 -6.79
N ASP A 207 -8.55 12.32 -7.11
CA ASP A 207 -8.83 13.52 -7.91
C ASP A 207 -8.85 14.82 -7.09
N LYS A 208 -8.95 14.72 -5.75
CA LYS A 208 -9.13 15.86 -4.86
C LYS A 208 -7.89 16.24 -4.06
N LEU A 209 -7.02 15.29 -3.73
CA LEU A 209 -5.83 15.59 -2.95
C LEU A 209 -4.63 15.90 -3.85
N ARG A 210 -4.23 17.17 -3.91
CA ARG A 210 -2.93 17.54 -4.48
C ARG A 210 -1.85 17.20 -3.46
N HIS A 211 -0.86 16.41 -3.83
CA HIS A 211 0.15 15.97 -2.88
C HIS A 211 1.52 15.73 -3.52
N ARG A 212 2.55 15.61 -2.69
CA ARG A 212 3.93 15.30 -3.08
C ARG A 212 4.67 14.59 -1.94
N VAL A 213 5.79 13.94 -2.26
CA VAL A 213 6.76 13.48 -1.24
C VAL A 213 8.00 14.33 -1.36
N THR A 214 8.41 14.97 -0.27
CA THR A 214 9.59 15.84 -0.26
C THR A 214 10.88 15.05 -0.54
N PRO A 215 11.94 15.69 -1.03
CA PRO A 215 13.20 15.01 -1.34
C PRO A 215 13.85 14.33 -0.14
N LEU A 216 14.30 13.10 -0.35
CA LEU A 216 15.04 12.30 0.64
C LEU A 216 16.41 12.89 0.94
N GLY A 217 16.78 12.91 2.22
CA GLY A 217 18.09 13.34 2.70
C GLY A 217 19.19 12.31 2.48
N GLN A 218 20.36 12.59 3.07
CA GLN A 218 21.52 11.69 3.03
C GLN A 218 21.35 10.56 4.06
N ASN A 219 21.63 9.32 3.65
CA ASN A 219 21.53 8.12 4.50
C ASN A 219 20.13 7.87 5.09
N GLU A 220 19.09 8.41 4.46
CA GLU A 220 17.71 8.21 4.87
C GLU A 220 17.05 7.09 4.05
N ILE A 221 15.97 6.52 4.60
CA ILE A 221 15.13 5.56 3.89
C ILE A 221 13.65 5.81 4.20
N ARG A 222 12.82 5.78 3.16
CA ARG A 222 11.38 5.75 3.28
C ARG A 222 10.79 4.72 2.34
N VAL A 223 9.88 3.91 2.87
CA VAL A 223 9.07 2.95 2.11
C VAL A 223 7.61 3.14 2.49
N SER A 224 6.78 3.35 1.50
CA SER A 224 5.32 3.42 1.65
C SER A 224 4.64 2.36 0.79
N LEU A 225 3.57 1.77 1.31
CA LEU A 225 2.69 0.89 0.56
C LEU A 225 1.46 1.70 0.12
N THR A 226 1.09 1.56 -1.15
CA THR A 226 -0.11 2.18 -1.71
C THR A 226 -1.09 1.09 -2.11
N PHE A 227 -2.36 1.27 -1.76
CA PHE A 227 -3.50 0.50 -2.24
C PHE A 227 -4.47 1.42 -2.99
N GLU A 228 -4.94 0.95 -4.15
CA GLU A 228 -5.89 1.69 -5.00
C GLU A 228 -7.22 0.92 -5.08
N TYR A 229 -8.31 1.61 -4.74
CA TYR A 229 -9.68 1.11 -4.89
C TYR A 229 -10.47 2.02 -5.81
N VAL A 230 -11.45 1.46 -6.52
CA VAL A 230 -12.22 2.20 -7.51
C VAL A 230 -13.72 2.03 -7.30
N THR A 231 -14.52 3.03 -7.66
CA THR A 231 -15.99 2.91 -7.59
C THR A 231 -16.58 2.23 -8.84
N ASN A 232 -15.85 2.23 -9.95
CA ASN A 232 -16.21 1.55 -11.18
C ASN A 232 -14.93 1.24 -11.98
N PRO A 233 -14.55 -0.04 -12.13
CA PRO A 233 -13.32 -0.46 -12.83
C PRO A 233 -13.46 -0.46 -14.37
N GLY A 234 -14.61 -0.05 -14.91
CA GLY A 234 -14.81 0.09 -16.35
C GLY A 234 -13.78 1.05 -16.96
N MET A 235 -13.22 0.66 -18.11
CA MET A 235 -12.45 1.55 -18.97
C MET A 235 -13.11 1.58 -20.35
N ARG A 236 -13.39 2.77 -20.88
CA ARG A 236 -13.74 2.91 -22.30
C ARG A 236 -12.61 2.33 -23.19
N PRO A 237 -12.89 1.48 -24.19
CA PRO A 237 -11.88 0.76 -24.98
C PRO A 237 -10.78 1.64 -25.61
N TRP A 238 -11.12 2.87 -26.02
CA TRP A 238 -10.18 3.82 -26.61
C TRP A 238 -9.20 4.44 -25.58
N LYS A 239 -9.61 4.57 -24.31
CA LYS A 239 -8.74 5.05 -23.21
C LYS A 239 -7.73 3.99 -22.77
N ARG A 240 -8.09 2.70 -22.84
CA ARG A 240 -7.22 1.57 -22.46
C ARG A 240 -5.92 1.52 -23.30
N PHE A 241 -5.99 1.88 -24.58
CA PHE A 241 -4.81 1.93 -25.47
C PHE A 241 -3.86 3.09 -25.14
N ILE A 242 -4.41 4.26 -24.80
CA ILE A 242 -3.62 5.45 -24.42
C ILE A 242 -3.01 5.28 -23.01
N SER A 243 -3.72 4.63 -22.09
CA SER A 243 -3.25 4.36 -20.71
C SER A 243 -2.06 3.41 -20.70
N ASN A 244 -2.17 2.25 -21.36
CA ASN A 244 -1.09 1.26 -21.43
C ASN A 244 0.22 1.84 -21.99
N MET A 245 0.13 2.83 -22.89
CA MET A 245 1.30 3.50 -23.47
C MET A 245 1.89 4.58 -22.55
N LYS A 246 1.06 5.27 -21.74
CA LYS A 246 1.52 6.29 -20.80
C LYS A 246 2.10 5.69 -19.52
N ASP A 247 1.50 4.62 -18.99
CA ASP A 247 1.97 3.94 -17.76
C ASP A 247 3.33 3.26 -17.98
N ALA A 248 3.49 2.64 -19.15
CA ALA A 248 4.74 2.12 -19.70
C ALA A 248 5.92 3.12 -19.68
N ILE A 249 5.63 4.37 -20.02
CA ILE A 249 6.63 5.42 -20.21
C ILE A 249 6.87 6.20 -18.90
N ALA A 250 5.80 6.47 -18.15
CA ALA A 250 5.86 7.27 -16.92
C ALA A 250 6.34 6.48 -15.69
N TYR A 251 6.16 5.16 -15.64
CA TYR A 251 6.43 4.37 -14.43
C TYR A 251 7.51 3.28 -14.56
N PHE A 252 7.66 2.65 -15.73
CA PHE A 252 8.51 1.44 -15.85
C PHE A 252 9.74 1.58 -16.75
N GLY A 253 9.83 2.67 -17.51
CA GLY A 253 10.85 2.83 -18.53
C GLY A 253 10.64 1.85 -19.70
N PHE A 254 10.95 2.30 -20.91
CA PHE A 254 10.65 1.61 -22.17
C PHE A 254 11.02 0.10 -22.22
N ARG A 255 12.01 -0.36 -21.45
CA ARG A 255 12.57 -1.73 -21.52
C ARG A 255 11.63 -2.86 -21.06
N GLN A 256 10.69 -2.63 -20.15
CA GLN A 256 9.79 -3.69 -19.66
C GLN A 256 8.62 -3.94 -20.63
N VAL A 257 8.20 -2.90 -21.33
CA VAL A 257 7.12 -2.89 -22.32
C VAL A 257 7.53 -3.64 -23.58
N PHE A 258 8.77 -3.44 -24.03
CA PHE A 258 9.33 -4.22 -25.13
C PHE A 258 9.46 -5.71 -24.79
N ARG A 259 9.69 -6.08 -23.52
CA ARG A 259 9.76 -7.48 -23.09
C ARG A 259 8.39 -8.16 -23.11
N GLN A 260 7.32 -7.49 -22.64
CA GLN A 260 5.96 -8.02 -22.72
C GLN A 260 5.45 -8.11 -24.16
N LEU A 261 5.80 -7.14 -25.02
CA LEU A 261 5.46 -7.20 -26.46
C LEU A 261 6.20 -8.32 -27.19
N ALA A 262 7.44 -8.62 -26.80
CA ALA A 262 8.19 -9.76 -27.35
C ALA A 262 7.59 -11.11 -26.89
N ALA A 263 7.23 -11.24 -25.60
CA ALA A 263 6.62 -12.46 -25.05
C ALA A 263 5.24 -12.79 -25.64
N ARG A 264 4.46 -11.76 -26.01
CA ARG A 264 3.18 -11.91 -26.72
C ARG A 264 3.33 -12.30 -28.19
N ARG A 265 4.45 -11.98 -28.85
CA ARG A 265 4.74 -12.44 -30.23
C ARG A 265 5.27 -13.86 -30.28
N SER A 266 5.90 -14.36 -29.21
CA SER A 266 6.41 -15.74 -29.13
C SER A 266 5.38 -16.78 -28.69
N SER A 267 4.20 -16.36 -28.22
CA SER A 267 3.08 -17.24 -27.81
C SER A 267 1.94 -17.30 -28.84
N GLY A 268 2.13 -16.64 -30.00
CA GLY A 268 1.18 -16.61 -31.12
C GLY A 268 1.76 -17.12 -32.43
N SER A 269 2.76 -18.00 -32.38
CA SER A 269 3.26 -18.77 -33.53
C SER A 269 3.14 -20.26 -33.26
#